data_AF-A0A7W1E411-F1
#
_entry.id   AF-A0A7W1E411-F1
#
_cell.length_a   1.000
_cell.length_b   1.000
_cell.length_c   1.000
_cell.angle_alpha   90.00
_cell.angle_beta   90.00
_cell.angle_gamma   90.00
#
_symmetry.space_group_name_H-M   'P 1'
#
loop_
_entity.id
_entity.type
_entity.pdbx_description
1 polymer ?
#
loop_
_entity_poly.entity_id
_entity_poly.type
_entity_poly.pdbx_seq_one_letter_code
_entity_poly.pdbx_strand_id
1 'polypeptide(L)'
;MPTITLEEHGPPIVRILGGTLRRAAAQPKLARRMDKMKGRVALRSTTDPQAVTIAFDHGTVHVTHGADPKADVTISADLNTMGRPGAPKPKVTGAARHLNFALGVSKVLDPPTPGGWSDAVREFWVWAADKRGVPDHLRVVCTDDGTELDLGAPGGTSIELHGPAWALLAIFTGGDHLAAAVLERRVQVVADFAALSRFTGVITQLMLGGE
;
A
#
# COMPACT_ATOMS: atom_id res chain seq x y z
N MET A 1 -4.99 -7.33 18.59
CA MET A 1 -4.57 -6.95 17.23
C MET A 1 -3.61 -8.02 16.73
N PRO A 2 -3.68 -8.41 15.45
CA PRO A 2 -2.75 -9.37 14.88
C PRO A 2 -1.29 -8.94 15.07
N THR A 3 -0.42 -9.87 15.43
CA THR A 3 1.03 -9.64 15.52
C THR A 3 1.64 -9.87 14.15
N ILE A 4 2.21 -8.83 13.55
CA ILE A 4 2.81 -8.89 12.21
C ILE A 4 4.31 -8.81 12.35
N THR A 5 4.98 -9.90 12.00
CA THR A 5 6.45 -10.02 12.01
C THR A 5 6.97 -10.09 10.59
N LEU A 6 8.09 -9.43 10.35
CA LEU A 6 8.75 -9.36 9.06
C LEU A 6 10.11 -10.02 9.18
N GLU A 7 10.59 -10.61 8.10
CA GLU A 7 12.00 -10.97 7.98
C GLU A 7 12.90 -9.73 8.14
N GLU A 8 13.89 -9.83 9.03
CA GLU A 8 14.74 -8.71 9.46
C GLU A 8 15.49 -8.02 8.31
N HIS A 9 16.06 -8.82 7.41
CA HIS A 9 16.81 -8.35 6.23
C HIS A 9 16.09 -8.64 4.92
N GLY A 10 14.75 -8.74 4.97
CA GLY A 10 13.94 -8.95 3.78
C GLY A 10 14.05 -7.77 2.78
N PRO A 11 13.90 -8.04 1.47
CA PRO A 11 13.83 -7.01 0.45
C PRO A 11 12.63 -6.07 0.66
N PRO A 12 12.59 -4.90 0.01
CA PRO A 12 11.55 -3.88 0.23
C PRO A 12 10.11 -4.43 0.15
N ILE A 13 9.83 -5.38 -0.73
CA ILE A 13 8.50 -5.99 -0.87
C ILE A 13 7.98 -6.65 0.42
N VAL A 14 8.85 -7.20 1.27
CA VAL A 14 8.47 -7.74 2.58
C VAL A 14 7.93 -6.63 3.48
N ARG A 15 8.58 -5.46 3.47
CA ARG A 15 8.18 -4.28 4.24
C ARG A 15 6.90 -3.65 3.68
N ILE A 16 6.78 -3.56 2.37
CA ILE A 16 5.57 -3.06 1.69
C ILE A 16 4.35 -3.89 2.11
N LEU A 17 4.45 -5.23 1.99
CA LEU A 17 3.37 -6.13 2.40
C LEU A 17 3.12 -6.08 3.92
N GLY A 18 4.17 -5.94 4.72
CA GLY A 18 4.05 -5.68 6.15
C GLY A 18 3.24 -4.42 6.46
N GLY A 19 3.52 -3.31 5.78
CA GLY A 19 2.77 -2.06 5.89
C GLY A 19 1.31 -2.22 5.51
N THR A 20 1.02 -2.89 4.39
CA THR A 20 -0.35 -3.21 3.96
C THR A 20 -1.09 -4.04 5.01
N LEU A 21 -0.45 -5.07 5.56
CA LEU A 21 -1.05 -5.92 6.59
C LEU A 21 -1.29 -5.16 7.89
N ARG A 22 -0.41 -4.23 8.29
CA ARG A 22 -0.61 -3.39 9.48
C ARG A 22 -1.80 -2.44 9.29
N ARG A 23 -1.91 -1.81 8.12
CA ARG A 23 -3.08 -0.98 7.76
C ARG A 23 -4.37 -1.79 7.76
N ALA A 24 -4.35 -3.01 7.20
CA ALA A 24 -5.48 -3.94 7.31
C ALA A 24 -5.80 -4.28 8.77
N ALA A 25 -4.80 -4.59 9.59
CA ALA A 25 -4.97 -4.91 11.01
C ALA A 25 -5.48 -3.74 11.86
N ALA A 26 -5.30 -2.49 11.43
CA ALA A 26 -5.90 -1.32 12.06
C ALA A 26 -7.44 -1.29 11.90
N GLN A 27 -7.98 -1.96 10.88
CA GLN A 27 -9.43 -2.07 10.69
C GLN A 27 -10.01 -3.20 11.53
N PRO A 28 -10.95 -2.95 12.47
CA PRO A 28 -11.43 -3.98 13.41
C PRO A 28 -12.01 -5.23 12.74
N LYS A 29 -12.66 -5.08 11.58
CA LYS A 29 -13.24 -6.20 10.82
C LYS A 29 -12.17 -7.09 10.19
N LEU A 30 -11.08 -6.51 9.69
CA LEU A 30 -9.98 -7.24 9.07
C LEU A 30 -9.06 -7.84 10.14
N ALA A 31 -8.82 -7.14 11.25
CA ALA A 31 -8.13 -7.69 12.42
C ALA A 31 -8.77 -9.01 12.88
N ARG A 32 -10.09 -9.00 13.14
CA ARG A 32 -10.85 -10.20 13.53
C ARG A 32 -10.83 -11.31 12.48
N ARG A 33 -10.62 -10.96 11.20
CA ARG A 33 -10.49 -11.92 10.12
C ARG A 33 -9.11 -12.57 10.16
N MET A 34 -8.04 -11.78 10.29
CA MET A 34 -6.67 -12.26 10.46
C MET A 34 -6.52 -13.18 11.68
N ASP A 35 -7.20 -12.87 12.78
CA ASP A 35 -7.23 -13.71 13.99
C ASP A 35 -7.81 -15.12 13.74
N LYS A 36 -8.61 -15.29 12.69
CA LYS A 36 -9.25 -16.57 12.32
C LYS A 36 -8.55 -17.26 11.16
N MET A 37 -7.60 -16.58 10.50
CA MET A 37 -6.91 -17.12 9.33
C MET A 37 -5.80 -18.08 9.77
N LYS A 38 -5.70 -19.19 9.03
CA LYS A 38 -4.60 -20.14 9.11
C LYS A 38 -4.26 -20.60 7.70
N GLY A 39 -2.98 -20.61 7.36
CA GLY A 39 -2.48 -21.05 6.06
C GLY A 39 -1.38 -20.14 5.53
N ARG A 40 -0.82 -20.52 4.39
CA ARG A 40 0.28 -19.81 3.73
C ARG A 40 -0.14 -19.37 2.34
N VAL A 41 0.11 -18.11 2.02
CA VAL A 41 -0.01 -17.59 0.67
C VAL A 41 1.35 -17.19 0.14
N ALA A 42 1.68 -17.62 -1.08
CA ALA A 42 2.82 -17.11 -1.82
C ALA A 42 2.34 -16.08 -2.86
N LEU A 43 2.97 -14.92 -2.89
CA LEU A 43 2.85 -13.93 -3.96
C LEU A 43 4.09 -14.04 -4.85
N ARG A 44 3.87 -14.07 -6.16
CA ARG A 44 4.93 -14.12 -7.17
C ARG A 44 4.71 -13.08 -8.24
N SER A 45 5.76 -12.31 -8.54
CA SER A 45 5.78 -11.48 -9.72
C SER A 45 5.86 -12.32 -10.98
N THR A 46 5.16 -11.88 -12.04
CA THR A 46 5.25 -12.48 -13.38
C THR A 46 6.24 -11.76 -14.29
N THR A 47 6.74 -10.60 -13.87
CA THR A 47 7.58 -9.70 -14.66
C THR A 47 9.00 -9.60 -14.12
N ASP A 48 9.22 -9.96 -12.86
CA ASP A 48 10.53 -9.92 -12.20
C ASP A 48 10.67 -11.08 -11.17
N PRO A 49 11.87 -11.28 -10.57
CA PRO A 49 12.09 -12.35 -9.60
C PRO A 49 11.47 -12.14 -8.21
N GLN A 50 10.65 -11.11 -7.99
CA GLN A 50 10.09 -10.84 -6.66
C GLN A 50 9.08 -11.91 -6.25
N ALA A 51 9.22 -12.39 -5.02
CA ALA A 51 8.28 -13.29 -4.40
C ALA A 51 8.27 -13.10 -2.87
N VAL A 52 7.11 -13.31 -2.27
CA VAL A 52 6.91 -13.23 -0.81
C VAL A 52 5.97 -14.32 -0.35
N THR A 53 6.22 -14.86 0.83
CA THR A 53 5.31 -15.77 1.53
C THR A 53 4.75 -15.10 2.76
N ILE A 54 3.44 -15.21 2.94
CA ILE A 54 2.73 -14.72 4.11
C ILE A 54 2.10 -15.93 4.80
N ALA A 55 2.57 -16.23 6.01
CA ALA A 55 2.02 -17.27 6.86
C ALA A 55 1.08 -16.64 7.88
N PHE A 56 -0.17 -17.11 7.89
CA PHE A 56 -1.17 -16.76 8.89
C PHE A 56 -1.31 -17.93 9.87
N ASP A 57 -1.25 -17.61 11.16
CA ASP A 57 -1.49 -18.55 12.25
C ASP A 57 -2.25 -17.85 13.38
N HIS A 58 -3.57 -17.82 13.27
CA HIS A 58 -4.49 -17.40 14.34
C HIS A 58 -4.11 -16.07 15.01
N GLY A 59 -3.99 -15.00 14.22
CA GLY A 59 -3.62 -13.67 14.71
C GLY A 59 -2.12 -13.41 14.70
N THR A 60 -1.27 -14.40 14.43
CA THR A 60 0.13 -14.18 14.08
C THR A 60 0.28 -14.19 12.56
N VAL A 61 1.00 -13.20 12.03
CA VAL A 61 1.33 -13.10 10.61
C VAL A 61 2.83 -12.95 10.44
N HIS A 62 3.42 -13.81 9.63
CA HIS A 62 4.85 -13.77 9.30
C HIS A 62 5.04 -13.55 7.81
N VAL A 63 5.85 -12.57 7.44
CA VAL A 63 6.14 -12.20 6.06
C VAL A 63 7.61 -12.44 5.76
N THR A 64 7.90 -13.29 4.78
CA THR A 64 9.27 -13.66 4.37
C THR A 64 9.44 -13.53 2.87
N HIS A 65 10.66 -13.25 2.42
CA HIS A 65 10.98 -13.28 1.01
C HIS A 65 10.90 -14.69 0.43
N GLY A 66 10.72 -14.76 -0.88
CA GLY A 66 10.58 -16.02 -1.61
C GLY A 66 9.18 -16.60 -1.54
N ALA A 67 8.92 -17.58 -2.40
CA ALA A 67 7.63 -18.27 -2.45
C ALA A 67 7.79 -19.71 -1.94
N ASP A 68 7.21 -19.99 -0.77
CA ASP A 68 7.17 -21.32 -0.17
C ASP A 68 6.48 -22.29 -1.14
N PRO A 69 7.15 -23.36 -1.60
CA PRO A 69 6.55 -24.36 -2.47
C PRO A 69 5.38 -25.11 -1.81
N LYS A 70 5.24 -25.01 -0.48
CA LYS A 70 4.14 -25.57 0.31
C LYS A 70 3.02 -24.57 0.60
N ALA A 71 2.98 -23.43 -0.09
CA ALA A 71 1.90 -22.46 0.09
C ALA A 71 0.53 -23.08 -0.31
N ASP A 72 -0.47 -22.89 0.54
CA ASP A 72 -1.84 -23.35 0.32
C ASP A 72 -2.49 -22.62 -0.88
N VAL A 73 -2.11 -21.35 -1.06
CA VAL A 73 -2.55 -20.50 -2.16
C VAL A 73 -1.32 -19.83 -2.79
N THR A 74 -1.24 -19.80 -4.11
CA THR A 74 -0.25 -18.97 -4.82
C THR A 74 -0.96 -17.96 -5.69
N ILE A 75 -0.54 -16.70 -5.58
CA ILE A 75 -1.03 -15.56 -6.38
C ILE A 75 0.11 -15.14 -7.30
N SER A 76 -0.12 -15.17 -8.60
CA SER A 76 0.84 -14.72 -9.62
C SER A 76 0.26 -13.54 -10.40
N ALA A 77 0.94 -12.40 -10.36
CA ALA A 77 0.57 -11.17 -11.05
C ALA A 77 1.81 -10.31 -11.29
N ASP A 78 1.69 -9.23 -12.08
CA ASP A 78 2.71 -8.18 -12.10
C ASP A 78 2.55 -7.32 -10.84
N LEU A 79 3.46 -7.51 -9.87
CA LEU A 79 3.36 -6.84 -8.56
C LEU A 79 3.58 -5.33 -8.65
N ASN A 80 4.17 -4.84 -9.75
CA ASN A 80 4.39 -3.41 -9.99
C ASN A 80 3.12 -2.69 -10.46
N THR A 81 2.16 -3.44 -11.02
CA THR A 81 0.96 -2.88 -11.66
C THR A 81 -0.36 -3.43 -11.11
N MET A 82 -0.35 -4.47 -10.27
CA MET A 82 -1.57 -5.17 -9.82
C MET A 82 -2.61 -4.28 -9.12
N GLY A 83 -2.21 -3.17 -8.50
CA GLY A 83 -3.11 -2.20 -7.87
C GLY A 83 -3.67 -1.13 -8.81
N ARG A 84 -3.26 -1.14 -10.09
CA ARG A 84 -3.64 -0.13 -11.08
C ARG A 84 -4.95 -0.51 -11.80
N PRO A 85 -5.78 0.47 -12.20
CA PRO A 85 -6.94 0.19 -13.05
C PRO A 85 -6.57 -0.55 -14.33
N GLY A 86 -7.36 -1.56 -14.68
CA GLY A 86 -7.13 -2.36 -15.89
C GLY A 86 -6.00 -3.38 -15.79
N ALA A 87 -5.35 -3.54 -14.63
CA ALA A 87 -4.36 -4.58 -14.42
C ALA A 87 -4.96 -5.98 -14.69
N PRO A 88 -4.21 -6.89 -15.34
CA PRO A 88 -4.65 -8.26 -15.54
C PRO A 88 -5.02 -8.93 -14.22
N LYS A 89 -6.09 -9.72 -14.23
CA LYS A 89 -6.50 -10.47 -13.03
C LYS A 89 -5.36 -11.42 -12.61
N PRO A 90 -5.03 -11.49 -11.31
CA PRO A 90 -4.02 -12.41 -10.83
C PRO A 90 -4.41 -13.85 -11.13
N LYS A 91 -3.43 -14.67 -11.51
CA LYS A 91 -3.60 -16.12 -11.54
C LYS A 91 -3.50 -16.64 -10.11
N VAL A 92 -4.57 -17.26 -9.62
CA VAL A 92 -4.64 -17.81 -8.26
C VAL A 92 -4.74 -19.34 -8.32
N THR A 93 -3.76 -20.04 -7.75
CA THR A 93 -3.79 -21.50 -7.59
C THR A 93 -4.06 -21.88 -6.14
N GLY A 94 -4.63 -23.07 -5.91
CA GLY A 94 -5.00 -23.55 -4.56
C GLY A 94 -6.33 -22.99 -4.01
N ALA A 95 -6.85 -21.89 -4.57
CA ALA A 95 -8.07 -21.23 -4.08
C ALA A 95 -9.31 -22.15 -4.02
N ALA A 96 -9.49 -23.08 -4.96
CA ALA A 96 -10.64 -24.00 -4.92
C ALA A 96 -10.63 -24.92 -3.68
N ARG A 97 -9.44 -25.29 -3.19
CA ARG A 97 -9.26 -26.12 -1.97
C ARG A 97 -9.29 -25.28 -0.70
N HIS A 98 -8.92 -24.00 -0.80
CA HIS A 98 -8.75 -23.09 0.32
C HIS A 98 -9.57 -21.80 0.15
N LEU A 99 -10.85 -21.90 -0.27
CA LEU A 99 -11.66 -20.76 -0.70
C LEU A 99 -11.77 -19.65 0.36
N ASN A 100 -12.10 -20.03 1.59
CA ASN A 100 -12.24 -19.08 2.69
C ASN A 100 -10.91 -18.37 3.01
N PHE A 101 -9.79 -19.09 2.93
CA PHE A 101 -8.47 -18.52 3.14
C PHE A 101 -8.09 -17.58 1.99
N ALA A 102 -8.30 -17.97 0.72
CA ALA A 102 -8.04 -17.13 -0.44
C ALA A 102 -8.87 -15.82 -0.42
N LEU A 103 -10.16 -15.90 -0.08
CA LEU A 103 -11.01 -14.72 0.11
C LEU A 103 -10.58 -13.88 1.31
N GLY A 104 -10.06 -14.53 2.36
CA GLY A 104 -9.44 -13.87 3.51
C GLY A 104 -8.23 -13.02 3.09
N VAL A 105 -7.29 -13.66 2.40
CA VAL A 105 -6.07 -13.05 1.85
C VAL A 105 -6.39 -11.87 0.94
N SER A 106 -7.33 -12.03 0.00
CA SER A 106 -7.74 -10.94 -0.90
C SER A 106 -8.19 -9.69 -0.13
N LYS A 107 -8.92 -9.84 0.98
CA LYS A 107 -9.41 -8.71 1.77
C LYS A 107 -8.37 -8.04 2.65
N VAL A 108 -7.28 -8.74 3.01
CA VAL A 108 -6.22 -8.16 3.85
C VAL A 108 -5.08 -7.57 3.01
N LEU A 109 -4.89 -8.05 1.78
CA LEU A 109 -3.92 -7.51 0.84
C LEU A 109 -4.45 -6.31 0.05
N ASP A 110 -5.76 -6.19 -0.03
CA ASP A 110 -6.46 -5.03 -0.62
C ASP A 110 -7.54 -4.56 0.36
N PRO A 111 -7.14 -3.95 1.50
CA PRO A 111 -8.09 -3.47 2.47
C PRO A 111 -8.94 -2.36 1.85
N PRO A 112 -10.27 -2.37 2.02
CA PRO A 112 -11.10 -1.27 1.56
C PRO A 112 -10.64 0.02 2.23
N THR A 113 -10.54 1.10 1.47
CA THR A 113 -10.27 2.44 2.00
C THR A 113 -11.58 3.23 1.96
N PRO A 114 -12.31 3.33 3.09
CA PRO A 114 -13.52 4.15 3.16
C PRO A 114 -13.20 5.61 2.79
N GLY A 115 -14.15 6.32 2.18
CA GLY A 115 -13.99 7.75 1.94
C GLY A 115 -13.15 8.16 0.72
N GLY A 116 -12.51 7.19 0.05
CA GLY A 116 -11.79 7.43 -1.19
C GLY A 116 -10.51 8.24 -1.00
N TRP A 117 -10.06 8.90 -2.07
CA TRP A 117 -8.75 9.57 -2.09
C TRP A 117 -8.66 10.72 -1.07
N SER A 118 -9.74 11.50 -0.91
CA SER A 118 -9.70 12.69 -0.04
C SER A 118 -9.52 12.33 1.44
N ASP A 119 -10.18 11.26 1.89
CA ASP A 119 -10.01 10.77 3.26
C ASP A 119 -8.64 10.12 3.46
N ALA A 120 -8.12 9.39 2.46
CA ALA A 120 -6.75 8.87 2.49
C ALA A 120 -5.70 9.99 2.63
N VAL A 121 -5.88 11.12 1.94
CA VAL A 121 -5.01 12.29 2.09
C VAL A 121 -5.08 12.87 3.51
N ARG A 122 -6.29 12.99 4.08
CA ARG A 122 -6.48 13.49 5.45
C ARG A 122 -5.83 12.57 6.49
N GLU A 123 -6.04 11.26 6.36
CA GLU A 123 -5.43 10.26 7.24
C GLU A 123 -3.90 10.30 7.14
N PHE A 124 -3.37 10.36 5.91
CA PHE A 124 -1.94 10.55 5.69
C PHE A 124 -1.42 11.83 6.36
N TRP A 125 -2.12 12.96 6.22
CA TRP A 125 -1.69 14.23 6.80
C TRP A 125 -1.59 14.18 8.31
N VAL A 126 -2.55 13.51 8.96
CA VAL A 126 -2.51 13.27 10.41
C VAL A 126 -1.34 12.37 10.79
N TRP A 127 -1.13 11.27 10.05
CA TRP A 127 -0.01 10.35 10.29
C TRP A 127 1.36 11.02 10.08
N ALA A 128 1.45 11.91 9.10
CA ALA A 128 2.71 12.52 8.69
C ALA A 128 3.11 13.74 9.55
N ALA A 129 2.24 14.22 10.45
CA ALA A 129 2.39 15.51 11.13
C ALA A 129 3.73 15.71 11.87
N ASP A 130 4.37 14.64 12.34
CA ASP A 130 5.67 14.67 13.03
C ASP A 130 6.87 14.28 12.14
N LYS A 131 6.63 13.94 10.87
CA LYS A 131 7.65 13.43 9.96
C LYS A 131 8.45 14.55 9.34
N ARG A 132 9.78 14.39 9.36
CA ARG A 132 10.68 15.28 8.63
C ARG A 132 10.45 15.14 7.13
N GLY A 133 10.11 16.24 6.47
CA GLY A 133 9.96 16.30 5.01
C GLY A 133 8.52 16.49 4.53
N VAL A 134 7.56 16.59 5.44
CA VAL A 134 6.19 17.03 5.14
C VAL A 134 6.20 18.52 4.77
N PRO A 135 5.48 18.93 3.71
CA PRO A 135 5.34 20.34 3.36
C PRO A 135 4.48 21.09 4.40
N ASP A 136 4.64 22.41 4.47
CA ASP A 136 3.77 23.27 5.30
C ASP A 136 2.36 23.40 4.70
N HIS A 137 2.26 23.21 3.38
CA HIS A 137 1.01 23.23 2.62
C HIS A 137 0.99 22.09 1.59
N LEU A 138 -0.09 21.31 1.59
CA LEU A 138 -0.35 20.25 0.62
C LEU A 138 -1.69 20.52 -0.07
N ARG A 139 -1.65 20.72 -1.37
CA ARG A 139 -2.82 20.80 -2.24
C ARG A 139 -2.93 19.55 -3.08
N VAL A 140 -4.08 18.89 -3.06
CA VAL A 140 -4.33 17.69 -3.85
C VAL A 140 -5.53 17.92 -4.75
N VAL A 141 -5.36 17.71 -6.05
CA VAL A 141 -6.37 17.97 -7.07
C VAL A 141 -6.70 16.68 -7.81
N CYS A 142 -7.95 16.25 -7.71
CA CYS A 142 -8.46 15.12 -8.46
C CYS A 142 -8.74 15.53 -9.92
N THR A 143 -8.08 14.89 -10.88
CA THR A 143 -8.25 15.22 -12.30
C THR A 143 -9.53 14.63 -12.91
N ASP A 144 -10.17 13.68 -12.23
CA ASP A 144 -11.38 13.02 -12.74
C ASP A 144 -12.62 13.92 -12.58
N ASP A 145 -12.69 14.68 -11.49
CA ASP A 145 -13.85 15.52 -11.12
C ASP A 145 -13.51 16.97 -10.75
N GLY A 146 -12.22 17.34 -10.72
CA GLY A 146 -11.76 18.68 -10.36
C GLY A 146 -11.84 18.99 -8.87
N THR A 147 -12.18 18.02 -8.01
CA THR A 147 -12.25 18.23 -6.57
C THR A 147 -10.87 18.49 -5.98
N GLU A 148 -10.80 19.47 -5.09
CA GLU A 148 -9.56 19.92 -4.46
C GLU A 148 -9.58 19.69 -2.95
N LEU A 149 -8.41 19.43 -2.37
CA LEU A 149 -8.20 19.35 -0.93
C LEU A 149 -6.92 20.09 -0.57
N ASP A 150 -7.05 21.18 0.16
CA ASP A 150 -5.95 21.95 0.72
C ASP A 150 -5.78 21.61 2.21
N LEU A 151 -4.54 21.32 2.62
CA LEU A 151 -4.15 21.00 3.99
C LEU A 151 -2.93 21.82 4.42
N GLY A 152 -2.92 22.24 5.68
CA GLY A 152 -1.87 23.11 6.21
C GLY A 152 -2.14 24.59 5.93
N ALA A 153 -1.11 25.42 6.05
CA ALA A 153 -1.22 26.86 5.88
C ALA A 153 -0.30 27.35 4.76
N PRO A 154 -0.77 28.23 3.86
CA PRO A 154 0.09 28.82 2.84
C PRO A 154 1.14 29.72 3.48
N GLY A 155 2.40 29.63 3.01
CA GLY A 155 3.50 30.50 3.47
C GLY A 155 4.85 29.81 3.69
N GLY A 156 4.89 28.49 3.61
CA GLY A 156 6.13 27.69 3.70
C GLY A 156 6.36 26.83 2.47
N THR A 157 6.95 25.65 2.66
CA THR A 157 7.14 24.65 1.61
C THR A 157 5.76 24.17 1.14
N SER A 158 5.44 24.39 -0.13
CA SER A 158 4.16 23.96 -0.72
C SER A 158 4.37 22.86 -1.74
N ILE A 159 3.48 21.87 -1.74
CA ILE A 159 3.41 20.83 -2.76
C ILE A 159 1.98 20.79 -3.27
N GLU A 160 1.82 20.84 -4.60
CA GLU A 160 0.56 20.57 -5.26
C GLU A 160 0.67 19.28 -6.08
N LEU A 161 -0.27 18.35 -5.88
CA LEU A 161 -0.29 17.04 -6.50
C LEU A 161 -1.60 16.86 -7.28
N HIS A 162 -1.49 16.58 -8.57
CA HIS A 162 -2.63 16.32 -9.46
C HIS A 162 -2.62 14.87 -9.91
N GLY A 163 -3.78 14.22 -9.89
CA GLY A 163 -3.92 12.89 -10.45
C GLY A 163 -5.36 12.38 -10.43
N PRO A 164 -5.64 11.27 -11.13
CA PRO A 164 -6.94 10.62 -11.04
C PRO A 164 -7.15 10.04 -9.64
N ALA A 165 -8.40 9.86 -9.24
CA ALA A 165 -8.78 9.46 -7.88
C ALA A 165 -8.05 8.19 -7.42
N TRP A 166 -7.90 7.22 -8.31
CA TRP A 166 -7.22 5.95 -8.00
C TRP A 166 -5.72 6.13 -7.69
N ALA A 167 -5.03 7.02 -8.39
CA ALA A 167 -3.59 7.22 -8.23
C ALA A 167 -3.30 8.00 -6.96
N LEU A 168 -4.10 9.04 -6.69
CA LEU A 168 -4.06 9.78 -5.43
C LEU A 168 -4.32 8.84 -4.25
N LEU A 169 -5.37 8.02 -4.33
CA LEU A 169 -5.66 7.00 -3.32
C LEU A 169 -4.48 6.05 -3.11
N ALA A 170 -3.89 5.52 -4.19
CA ALA A 170 -2.78 4.58 -4.09
C ALA A 170 -1.53 5.22 -3.45
N ILE A 171 -1.20 6.47 -3.77
CA ILE A 171 -0.07 7.20 -3.16
C ILE A 171 -0.29 7.38 -1.66
N PHE A 172 -1.44 7.91 -1.25
CA PHE A 172 -1.72 8.25 0.15
C PHE A 172 -2.12 7.05 1.02
N THR A 173 -2.25 5.86 0.43
CA THR A 173 -2.41 4.58 1.16
C THR A 173 -1.15 3.71 1.11
N GLY A 174 -0.08 4.18 0.45
CA GLY A 174 1.16 3.41 0.27
C GLY A 174 1.00 2.21 -0.68
N GLY A 175 -0.01 2.21 -1.55
CA GLY A 175 -0.17 1.25 -2.65
C GLY A 175 0.64 1.60 -3.89
N ASP A 176 1.26 2.79 -3.95
CA ASP A 176 2.10 3.23 -5.05
C ASP A 176 3.21 4.19 -4.60
N HIS A 177 4.28 4.26 -5.36
CA HIS A 177 5.45 5.09 -5.05
C HIS A 177 5.38 6.43 -5.78
N LEU A 178 5.38 7.55 -5.04
CA LEU A 178 5.20 8.90 -5.60
C LEU A 178 6.18 9.21 -6.75
N ALA A 179 7.48 8.95 -6.60
CA ALA A 179 8.43 9.27 -7.66
C ALA A 179 8.21 8.43 -8.93
N ALA A 180 7.77 7.17 -8.78
CA ALA A 180 7.46 6.33 -9.94
C ALA A 180 6.19 6.82 -10.62
N ALA A 181 5.17 7.19 -9.84
CA ALA A 181 3.93 7.76 -10.35
C ALA A 181 4.17 9.08 -11.13
N VAL A 182 5.09 9.94 -10.66
CA VAL A 182 5.49 11.16 -11.36
C VAL A 182 6.24 10.83 -12.66
N LEU A 183 7.25 9.96 -12.61
CA LEU A 183 8.05 9.59 -13.78
C LEU A 183 7.22 8.93 -14.88
N GLU A 184 6.26 8.10 -14.49
CA GLU A 184 5.31 7.44 -15.38
C GLU A 184 4.11 8.33 -15.76
N ARG A 185 4.09 9.59 -15.33
CA ARG A 185 3.04 10.59 -15.61
C ARG A 185 1.64 10.18 -15.15
N ARG A 186 1.55 9.33 -14.13
CA ARG A 186 0.28 8.95 -13.49
C ARG A 186 -0.24 10.05 -12.58
N VAL A 187 0.68 10.84 -12.03
CA VAL A 187 0.40 12.08 -11.30
C VAL A 187 1.36 13.18 -11.75
N GLN A 188 0.99 14.43 -11.51
CA GLN A 188 1.81 15.60 -11.76
C GLN A 188 2.02 16.35 -10.44
N VAL A 189 3.22 16.91 -10.25
CA VAL A 189 3.55 17.67 -9.04
C VAL A 189 4.04 19.06 -9.41
N VAL A 190 3.54 20.08 -8.71
CA VAL A 190 4.08 21.43 -8.70
C VAL A 190 4.73 21.67 -7.34
N ALA A 191 6.05 21.68 -7.33
CA ALA A 191 6.89 21.93 -6.16
C ALA A 191 8.34 22.20 -6.62
N ASP A 192 9.16 22.76 -5.73
CA ASP A 192 10.61 22.70 -5.94
C ASP A 192 11.13 21.26 -5.76
N PHE A 193 12.25 20.96 -6.42
CA PHE A 193 12.80 19.60 -6.42
C PHE A 193 13.20 19.11 -5.02
N ALA A 194 13.68 20.00 -4.15
CA ALA A 194 14.11 19.61 -2.81
C ALA A 194 12.90 19.26 -1.93
N ALA A 195 11.79 20.01 -2.04
CA ALA A 195 10.52 19.70 -1.41
C ALA A 195 9.96 18.36 -1.89
N LEU A 196 9.89 18.15 -3.20
CA LEU A 196 9.44 16.87 -3.78
C LEU A 196 10.30 15.70 -3.31
N SER A 197 11.62 15.86 -3.27
CA SER A 197 12.54 14.81 -2.82
C SER A 197 12.28 14.42 -1.36
N ARG A 198 12.13 15.40 -0.46
CA ARG A 198 11.80 15.16 0.95
C ARG A 198 10.43 14.49 1.12
N PHE A 199 9.42 14.99 0.41
CA PHE A 199 8.07 14.48 0.50
C PHE A 199 7.94 13.06 -0.06
N THR A 200 8.68 12.75 -1.14
CA THR A 200 8.82 11.37 -1.63
C THR A 200 9.33 10.46 -0.53
N GLY A 201 10.33 10.89 0.25
CA GLY A 201 10.83 10.13 1.39
C GLY A 201 9.76 9.85 2.47
N VAL A 202 8.84 10.78 2.71
CA VAL A 202 7.70 10.57 3.64
C VAL A 202 6.70 9.55 3.07
N ILE A 203 6.35 9.65 1.79
CA ILE A 203 5.48 8.68 1.12
C ILE A 203 6.13 7.28 1.10
N THR A 204 7.44 7.19 0.87
CA THR A 204 8.17 5.92 0.94
C THR A 204 8.11 5.32 2.34
N GLN A 205 8.18 6.12 3.41
CA GLN A 205 8.01 5.63 4.79
C GLN A 205 6.62 5.04 5.01
N LEU A 206 5.56 5.71 4.54
CA LEU A 206 4.19 5.17 4.59
C LEU A 206 4.09 3.82 3.88
N MET A 207 4.63 3.75 2.66
CA MET A 207 4.63 2.55 1.82
C MET A 207 5.33 1.37 2.51
N LEU A 208 6.48 1.62 3.13
CA LEU A 208 7.27 0.61 3.86
C LEU A 208 6.70 0.27 5.24
N GLY A 209 5.62 0.92 5.66
CA GLY A 209 5.01 0.75 6.98
C GLY A 209 5.90 1.24 8.11
N GLY A 210 6.63 2.34 7.88
CA GLY A 210 7.39 3.05 8.90
C GLY A 210 6.45 3.69 9.92
N GLU A 211 6.86 3.66 11.18
CA GLU A 211 6.16 4.31 12.30
C GLU A 211 6.57 5.75 12.51
#